data_AF-X1IDB6-F1
#
_entry.id   AF-X1IDB6-F1
#
_cell.length_a   1.000
_cell.length_b   1.000
_cell.length_c   1.000
_cell.angle_alpha   90.00
_cell.angle_beta   90.00
_cell.angle_gamma   90.00
#
_symmetry.space_group_name_H-M   'P 1'
#
loop_
_entity.id
_entity.type
_entity.pdbx_description
1 polymer ?
#
loop_
_entity_poly.entity_id
_entity_poly.type
_entity_poly.pdbx_seq_one_letter_code
_entity_poly.pdbx_strand_id
1 'polypeptide(L)' 'MNEIYQIFIGSMVVAFSGALVPGPMLTLVISSVAKKGFWTSFFIVVGHSLL' A
#
# COMPACT_ATOMS: atom_id res chain seq x y z
N MET A 1 -16.47 -21.58 -6.13
CA MET A 1 -16.52 -20.21 -6.70
C MET A 1 -16.63 -19.15 -5.62
N ASN A 2 -17.48 -19.28 -4.59
CA ASN A 2 -17.58 -18.27 -3.52
C ASN A 2 -16.32 -18.09 -2.65
N GLU A 3 -15.58 -19.16 -2.36
CA GLU A 3 -14.43 -19.08 -1.44
C GLU A 3 -13.26 -18.26 -1.99
N ILE A 4 -13.01 -18.31 -3.31
CA ILE A 4 -11.95 -17.55 -3.97
C ILE A 4 -12.23 -16.04 -3.86
N TYR A 5 -13.48 -15.63 -4.08
CA TYR A 5 -13.87 -14.23 -3.94
C TYR A 5 -13.77 -13.75 -2.48
N GLN A 6 -14.12 -14.60 -1.50
CA GLN A 6 -13.97 -14.27 -0.08
C GLN A 6 -12.50 -14.09 0.31
N ILE A 7 -11.61 -14.98 -0.15
CA ILE A 7 -10.18 -14.87 0.13
C ILE A 7 -9.58 -13.64 -0.58
N PHE A 8 -9.99 -13.37 -1.82
CA PHE A 8 -9.55 -12.19 -2.56
C PHE A 8 -9.96 -10.89 -1.86
N ILE A 9 -11.25 -10.72 -1.54
CA ILE A 9 -11.72 -9.51 -0.87
C ILE A 9 -11.17 -9.42 0.56
N GLY A 10 -11.13 -10.53 1.29
CA GLY A 10 -10.58 -10.57 2.65
C GLY A 10 -9.11 -10.15 2.69
N SER A 11 -8.26 -10.74 1.83
CA SER A 11 -6.84 -10.37 1.74
C SER A 11 -6.64 -8.92 1.29
N MET A 12 -7.45 -8.43 0.34
CA MET A 12 -7.43 -7.03 -0.09
C MET A 12 -7.76 -6.08 1.06
N VAL A 13 -8.83 -6.34 1.82
CA VAL A 13 -9.24 -5.49 2.95
C VAL A 13 -8.20 -5.50 4.07
N VAL A 14 -7.62 -6.66 4.38
CA VAL A 14 -6.59 -6.79 5.42
C VAL A 14 -5.32 -6.02 5.02
N ALA A 15 -4.82 -6.20 3.80
CA ALA A 15 -3.64 -5.49 3.31
C ALA A 15 -3.88 -3.97 3.20
N PHE A 16 -5.07 -3.58 2.71
CA PHE A 16 -5.43 -2.17 2.58
C PHE A 16 -5.59 -1.48 3.93
N SER A 17 -6.17 -2.18 4.92
CA SER A 17 -6.26 -1.69 6.29
C SER A 17 -4.86 -1.42 6.86
N GLY A 18 -3.93 -2.37 6.71
CA GLY A 18 -2.53 -2.19 7.15
C GLY A 18 -1.82 -1.03 6.46
N ALA A 19 -2.07 -0.81 5.16
CA ALA A 19 -1.46 0.28 4.39
C ALA A 19 -2.02 1.68 4.74
N LEU A 20 -3.27 1.77 5.18
CA LEU A 20 -3.92 3.03 5.57
C LEU A 20 -3.59 3.49 7.00
N VAL A 21 -3.10 2.60 7.86
CA VAL A 21 -2.72 2.99 9.22
C VAL A 21 -1.58 4.02 9.15
N PRO A 22 -1.66 5.13 9.91
CA PRO A 22 -0.63 6.16 9.93
C PRO A 22 0.67 5.61 10.55
N GLY A 23 1.49 5.01 9.68
CA GLY A 23 2.82 4.52 9.98
C GLY A 23 3.90 5.25 9.18
N PRO A 24 5.19 4.90 9.40
CA PRO A 24 6.33 5.56 8.76
C PRO A 24 6.23 5.57 7.23
N MET A 25 5.74 4.48 6.64
CA MET A 25 5.61 4.35 5.19
C MET A 25 4.55 5.27 4.59
N LEU A 26 3.38 5.37 5.20
CA LEU A 26 2.32 6.26 4.71
C LEU A 26 2.78 7.73 4.78
N THR A 27 3.45 8.12 5.86
CA THR A 27 4.01 9.48 6.01
C THR A 27 5.07 9.77 4.94
N LEU A 28 5.98 8.82 4.67
CA LEU A 28 6.99 8.95 3.63
C LEU A 28 6.37 9.07 2.23
N VAL A 29 5.36 8.25 1.94
CA VAL A 29 4.62 8.30 0.67
C VAL A 29 3.93 9.65 0.49
N ILE A 30 3.20 10.15 1.50
CA ILE A 30 2.51 11.44 1.43
C ILE A 30 3.51 12.58 1.20
N SER A 31 4.60 12.63 1.98
CA SER A 31 5.63 13.67 1.84
C SER A 31 6.33 13.62 0.49
N SER A 32 6.58 12.40 -0.02
CA SER A 32 7.26 12.20 -1.31
C SER A 32 6.36 12.50 -2.50
N VAL A 33 5.08 12.12 -2.45
CA VAL A 33 4.09 12.43 -3.48
C VAL A 33 3.86 13.94 -3.56
N ALA A 34 3.80 14.64 -2.42
CA ALA A 34 3.68 16.09 -2.39
C ALA A 34 4.85 16.82 -3.05
N LYS A 35 6.06 16.22 -3.07
CA LYS A 35 7.28 16.84 -3.63
C LYS A 35 7.64 16.38 -5.05
N LYS A 36 7.44 15.10 -5.36
CA LYS A 36 7.95 14.43 -6.57
C LYS A 36 6.83 13.83 -7.44
N GLY A 37 5.57 13.93 -7.02
CA GLY A 37 4.41 13.41 -7.75
C GLY A 37 4.12 11.93 -7.51
N PHE A 38 2.99 11.47 -8.08
CA PHE A 38 2.38 10.17 -7.83
C PHE A 38 3.33 8.98 -8.07
N TRP A 39 4.16 9.01 -9.11
CA TRP A 39 5.08 7.92 -9.44
C TRP A 39 6.02 7.53 -8.29
N THR A 40 6.33 8.48 -7.40
CA THR A 40 7.22 8.23 -6.27
C THR A 40 6.64 7.24 -5.27
N SER A 41 5.31 7.21 -5.08
CA SER A 41 4.67 6.26 -4.18
C SER A 41 4.85 4.82 -4.67
N PHE A 42 4.70 4.59 -5.98
CA PHE A 42 4.86 3.27 -6.59
C PHE A 42 6.27 2.74 -6.37
N PHE A 43 7.31 3.55 -6.62
CA PHE A 43 8.70 3.15 -6.40
C PHE A 43 9.03 2.87 -4.92
N ILE A 44 8.46 3.65 -3.99
CA ILE A 44 8.66 3.44 -2.54
C ILE A 44 8.09 2.08 -2.10
N VAL A 45 6.86 1.77 -2.52
CA VAL A 45 6.21 0.50 -2.16
C VAL A 45 6.94 -0.69 -2.78
N VAL A 46 7.32 -0.60 -4.06
CA VAL A 46 8.08 -1.66 -4.74
C VAL A 46 9.44 -1.89 -4.08
N GLY A 47 10.16 -0.82 -3.72
CA GLY A 47 11.45 -0.93 -3.03
C GLY A 47 11.32 -1.56 -1.65
N HIS A 48 10.21 -1.35 -0.95
CA HIS A 48 9.97 -1.98 0.35
C HIS A 48 9.56 -3.45 0.25
N SER A 49 8.79 -3.83 -0.77
CA SER A 49 8.44 -5.23 -1.01
C SER A 49 9.63 -6.09 -1.45
N LEU A 50 10.73 -5.46 -1.89
CA LEU A 50 11.95 -6.11 -2.36
C LEU A 50 13.03 -6.24 -1.27
N LEU A 51 12.94 -5.45 -0.21
CA LEU A 51 13.87 -5.41 0.93
C LEU A 51 13.41 -6.33 2.06
#